data_AF-A0A6L9L871-F1
#
_entry.id   AF-A0A6L9L871-F1
#
_cell.length_a   1.000
_cell.length_b   1.000
_cell.length_c   1.000
_cell.angle_alpha   90.00
_cell.angle_beta   90.00
_cell.angle_gamma   90.00
#
_symmetry.space_group_name_H-M   'P 1'
#
loop_
_entity.id
_entity.type
_entity.pdbx_description
1 polymer ?
#
loop_
_entity_poly.entity_id
_entity_poly.type
_entity_poly.pdbx_seq_one_letter_code
_entity_poly.pdbx_strand_id
1 'polypeptide(L)'
;MKNNCLMLVLALAGFLGIAAQTASHTSDARSSRTASARSLADSVKKDPETGLAIDPQLMLVKGQCTACHSSKLILQSRFSRDKWIERIRWMQRTQKLWDLGESEPIILDYLVKYYGPATGSFDGRREPLQSIKWYKLESSR
;
A
#
# COMPACT_ATOMS: atom_id res chain seq x y z
N MET A 1 -14.63 -23.03 -49.33
CA MET A 1 -14.77 -24.49 -49.08
C MET A 1 -15.49 -24.64 -47.75
N LYS A 2 -16.79 -24.96 -47.81
CA LYS A 2 -17.71 -25.10 -46.66
C LYS A 2 -18.09 -26.58 -46.59
N ASN A 3 -17.78 -27.27 -45.51
CA ASN A 3 -18.18 -28.67 -45.34
C ASN A 3 -18.82 -28.84 -43.96
N ASN A 4 -20.15 -28.79 -43.99
CA ASN A 4 -21.07 -29.26 -42.95
C ASN A 4 -20.88 -30.75 -42.70
N CYS A 5 -20.96 -31.18 -41.44
CA CYS A 5 -21.34 -32.55 -41.11
C CYS A 5 -22.53 -32.47 -40.14
N LEU A 6 -23.72 -32.52 -40.74
CA LEU A 6 -25.01 -32.68 -40.07
C LEU A 6 -25.28 -34.18 -39.98
N MET A 7 -25.42 -34.75 -38.78
CA MET A 7 -26.20 -35.96 -38.57
C MET A 7 -26.96 -35.91 -37.24
N LEU A 8 -28.18 -36.41 -37.35
CA LEU A 8 -29.39 -36.25 -36.54
C LEU A 8 -29.54 -37.41 -35.53
N VAL A 9 -30.32 -37.20 -34.45
CA VAL A 9 -31.43 -38.05 -33.95
C VAL A 9 -31.59 -37.96 -32.42
N LEU A 10 -32.80 -37.57 -32.01
CA LEU A 10 -33.34 -37.53 -30.65
C LEU A 10 -33.65 -38.93 -30.10
N ALA A 11 -33.54 -39.12 -28.77
CA ALA A 11 -34.53 -39.86 -27.98
C ALA A 11 -34.43 -39.53 -26.48
N LEU A 12 -35.57 -39.19 -25.89
CA LEU A 12 -35.79 -38.88 -24.48
C LEU A 12 -35.71 -40.13 -23.59
N ALA A 13 -35.19 -39.97 -22.37
CA ALA A 13 -35.69 -40.67 -21.18
C ALA A 13 -35.33 -39.84 -19.94
N GLY A 14 -36.36 -39.40 -19.21
CA GLY A 14 -36.23 -38.56 -18.03
C GLY A 14 -35.63 -39.30 -16.84
N PHE A 15 -34.82 -38.57 -16.07
CA PHE A 15 -34.57 -38.87 -14.67
C PHE A 15 -35.04 -37.70 -13.82
N LEU A 16 -36.08 -37.98 -13.05
CA LEU A 16 -36.62 -37.14 -11.99
C LEU A 16 -35.58 -37.06 -10.86
N GLY A 17 -35.18 -35.83 -10.52
CA GLY A 17 -34.74 -35.35 -9.20
C GLY A 17 -33.67 -36.12 -8.42
N ILE A 18 -32.56 -35.43 -8.11
CA ILE A 18 -32.03 -35.28 -6.73
C ILE A 18 -31.30 -33.94 -6.68
N ALA A 19 -31.65 -33.15 -5.67
CA ALA A 19 -30.99 -31.92 -5.28
C ALA A 19 -29.58 -32.20 -4.74
N ALA A 20 -28.58 -31.42 -5.18
CA ALA A 20 -27.45 -30.99 -4.35
C ALA A 20 -26.59 -29.99 -5.13
N GLN A 21 -26.65 -28.74 -4.73
CA GLN A 21 -25.67 -27.71 -5.10
C GLN A 21 -24.40 -27.94 -4.29
N THR A 22 -23.25 -28.18 -4.92
CA THR A 22 -21.88 -27.91 -4.43
C THR A 22 -20.91 -28.17 -5.60
N ALA A 23 -19.88 -27.40 -5.94
CA ALA A 23 -19.28 -26.21 -5.37
C ALA A 23 -18.53 -25.48 -6.50
N SER A 24 -18.76 -24.19 -6.66
CA SER A 24 -17.99 -23.32 -7.56
C SER A 24 -17.42 -22.15 -6.76
N HIS A 25 -16.38 -22.36 -5.96
CA HIS A 25 -15.60 -21.24 -5.40
C HIS A 25 -14.14 -21.65 -5.18
N THR A 26 -13.30 -21.50 -6.21
CA THR A 26 -11.85 -21.37 -6.04
C THR A 26 -11.45 -19.97 -6.47
N SER A 27 -11.56 -19.01 -5.55
CA SER A 27 -11.06 -17.64 -5.78
C SER A 27 -10.73 -16.91 -4.48
N ASP A 28 -9.97 -17.50 -3.55
CA ASP A 28 -9.63 -16.83 -2.28
C ASP A 28 -8.15 -16.92 -1.85
N ALA A 29 -7.20 -17.02 -2.80
CA ALA A 29 -5.76 -16.97 -2.47
C ALA A 29 -5.11 -15.58 -2.64
N ARG A 30 -5.86 -14.56 -3.09
CA ARG A 30 -5.34 -13.19 -3.30
C ARG A 30 -5.82 -12.18 -2.26
N SER A 31 -6.97 -12.41 -1.63
CA SER A 31 -7.57 -11.48 -0.65
C SER A 31 -6.82 -11.47 0.70
N SER A 32 -6.24 -12.59 1.11
CA SER A 32 -5.61 -12.74 2.43
C SER A 32 -4.30 -11.97 2.63
N ARG A 33 -3.58 -11.61 1.56
CA ARG A 33 -2.31 -10.85 1.67
C ARG A 33 -2.53 -9.38 2.05
N THR A 34 -3.66 -8.80 1.69
CA THR A 34 -3.96 -7.38 1.93
C THR A 34 -4.50 -7.11 3.34
N ALA A 35 -5.23 -8.06 3.93
CA ALA A 35 -5.76 -7.92 5.29
C ALA A 35 -4.66 -8.09 6.37
N SER A 36 -3.67 -8.95 6.13
CA SER A 36 -2.58 -9.21 7.09
C SER A 36 -1.69 -7.99 7.34
N ALA A 37 -1.34 -7.23 6.28
CA ALA A 37 -0.45 -6.07 6.42
C ALA A 37 -1.04 -4.92 7.27
N ARG A 38 -2.38 -4.76 7.29
CA ARG A 38 -3.06 -3.66 8.00
C ARG A 38 -3.18 -3.92 9.51
N SER A 39 -3.26 -5.18 9.92
CA SER A 39 -3.30 -5.56 11.35
C SER A 39 -1.93 -5.46 12.04
N LEU A 40 -0.82 -5.57 11.30
CA LEU A 40 0.52 -5.44 11.89
C LEU A 40 0.84 -3.99 12.29
N ALA A 41 0.38 -3.00 11.53
CA ALA A 41 0.74 -1.59 11.71
C ALA A 41 0.33 -1.01 13.07
N ASP A 42 -0.79 -1.47 13.63
CA ASP A 42 -1.31 -0.99 14.92
C ASP A 42 -0.59 -1.63 16.13
N SER A 43 0.15 -2.72 15.90
CA SER A 43 0.96 -3.40 16.92
C SER A 43 2.45 -3.03 16.87
N VAL A 44 2.88 -2.20 15.91
CA VAL A 44 4.29 -1.81 15.79
C VAL A 44 4.65 -0.86 16.93
N LYS A 45 5.51 -1.33 17.84
CA LYS A 45 6.11 -0.48 18.88
C LYS A 45 6.92 0.64 18.23
N LYS A 46 6.85 1.84 18.80
CA LYS A 46 7.54 3.03 18.31
C LYS A 46 8.63 3.46 19.27
N ASP A 47 9.76 3.88 18.73
CA ASP A 47 10.85 4.51 19.45
C ASP A 47 10.34 5.81 20.11
N PRO A 48 10.47 5.99 21.43
CA PRO A 48 9.92 7.15 22.12
C PRO A 48 10.57 8.47 21.70
N GLU A 49 11.83 8.44 21.27
CA GLU A 49 12.58 9.62 20.85
C GLU A 49 12.17 10.09 19.45
N THR A 50 12.14 9.17 18.48
CA THR A 50 11.94 9.51 17.07
C THR A 50 10.54 9.22 16.56
N GLY A 51 9.74 8.45 17.28
CA GLY A 51 8.46 7.91 16.83
C GLY A 51 8.58 6.86 15.72
N LEU A 52 9.81 6.49 15.34
CA LEU A 52 10.06 5.51 14.28
C LEU A 52 9.74 4.07 14.76
N ALA A 53 9.43 3.16 13.84
CA ALA A 53 9.13 1.77 14.15
C ALA A 53 10.35 1.07 14.78
N ILE A 54 10.13 0.31 15.86
CA ILE A 54 11.22 -0.47 16.46
C ILE A 54 11.49 -1.70 15.58
N ASP A 55 12.72 -1.80 15.10
CA ASP A 55 13.27 -2.88 14.26
C ASP A 55 14.80 -2.96 14.50
N PRO A 56 15.47 -4.10 14.28
CA PRO A 56 16.93 -4.18 14.37
C PRO A 56 17.68 -3.11 13.55
N GLN A 57 17.10 -2.64 12.43
CA GLN A 57 17.69 -1.61 11.57
C GLN A 57 17.41 -0.17 12.03
N LEU A 58 16.64 0.04 13.10
CA LEU A 58 16.27 1.38 13.59
C LEU A 58 17.50 2.25 13.85
N MET A 59 18.53 1.73 14.51
CA MET A 59 19.70 2.53 14.86
C MET A 59 20.49 3.00 13.64
N LEU A 60 20.58 2.16 12.61
CA LEU A 60 21.15 2.53 11.32
C LEU A 60 20.35 3.67 10.71
N VAL A 61 19.03 3.55 10.65
CA VAL A 61 18.15 4.59 10.07
C VAL A 61 18.18 5.88 10.86
N LYS A 62 18.25 5.83 12.20
CA LYS A 62 18.44 7.03 13.05
C LYS A 62 19.76 7.73 12.70
N GLY A 63 20.87 6.99 12.68
CA GLY A 63 22.18 7.56 12.36
C GLY A 63 22.26 8.22 10.98
N GLN A 64 21.54 7.67 9.99
CA GLN A 64 21.64 8.11 8.60
C GLN A 64 20.58 9.15 8.21
N CYS A 65 19.36 9.05 8.75
CA CYS A 65 18.21 9.84 8.27
C CYS A 65 17.74 10.93 9.25
N THR A 66 18.24 10.95 10.48
CA THR A 66 17.88 11.99 11.47
C THR A 66 19.03 12.90 11.88
N ALA A 67 20.18 12.81 11.20
CA ALA A 67 21.36 13.64 11.49
C ALA A 67 21.16 15.13 11.15
N CYS A 68 20.35 15.44 10.14
CA CYS A 68 20.18 16.82 9.65
C CYS A 68 18.82 17.44 10.01
N HIS A 69 17.80 16.64 10.27
CA HIS A 69 16.45 17.10 10.57
C HIS A 69 15.65 16.03 11.33
N SER A 70 14.51 16.43 11.90
CA SER A 70 13.63 15.54 12.67
C SER A 70 13.09 14.36 11.84
N SER A 71 12.90 13.22 12.50
CA SER A 71 12.21 12.04 11.98
C SER A 71 10.77 12.29 11.54
N LYS A 72 10.15 13.41 11.94
CA LYS A 72 8.79 13.79 11.52
C LYS A 72 8.61 13.78 10.00
N LEU A 73 9.65 14.16 9.23
CA LEU A 73 9.61 14.11 7.77
C LEU A 73 9.44 12.68 7.23
N ILE A 74 10.01 11.68 7.90
CA ILE A 74 9.83 10.27 7.56
C ILE A 74 8.42 9.83 7.95
N LEU A 75 7.97 10.19 9.15
CA LEU A 75 6.66 9.78 9.68
C LEU A 75 5.48 10.24 8.81
N GLN A 76 5.57 11.42 8.20
CA GLN A 76 4.54 11.95 7.29
C GLN A 76 4.64 11.42 5.85
N SER A 77 5.74 10.74 5.50
CA SER A 77 5.99 10.29 4.12
C SER A 77 5.46 8.88 3.89
N ARG A 78 4.79 8.65 2.76
CA ARG A 78 4.31 7.32 2.33
C ARG A 78 4.74 7.07 0.89
N PHE A 79 5.99 6.64 0.72
CA PHE A 79 6.64 6.56 -0.59
C PHE A 79 6.92 5.12 -0.98
N SER A 80 6.78 4.82 -2.28
CA SER A 80 7.32 3.58 -2.85
C SER A 80 8.84 3.57 -2.76
N ARG A 81 9.47 2.42 -3.00
CA ARG A 81 10.93 2.29 -3.02
C ARG A 81 11.58 3.30 -3.95
N ASP A 82 11.08 3.40 -5.19
CA ASP A 82 11.62 4.32 -6.20
C ASP A 82 11.52 5.78 -5.74
N LYS A 83 10.42 6.13 -5.07
CA LYS A 83 10.24 7.47 -4.51
C LYS A 83 11.19 7.72 -3.34
N TRP A 84 11.44 6.75 -2.47
CA TRP A 84 12.47 6.88 -1.44
C TRP A 84 13.88 7.05 -2.04
N ILE A 85 14.22 6.29 -3.08
CA ILE A 85 15.48 6.44 -3.83
C ILE A 85 15.58 7.86 -4.41
N GLU A 86 14.53 8.36 -5.06
CA GLU A 86 14.48 9.72 -5.61
C GLU A 86 14.76 10.76 -4.51
N ARG A 87 14.20 10.58 -3.31
CA ARG A 87 14.43 11.50 -2.17
C ARG A 87 15.85 11.41 -1.64
N ILE A 88 16.43 10.22 -1.46
CA ILE A 88 17.83 10.04 -1.05
C ILE A 88 18.76 10.70 -2.07
N ARG A 89 18.56 10.44 -3.36
CA ARG A 89 19.34 11.05 -4.44
C ARG A 89 19.17 12.57 -4.50
N TRP A 90 18.00 13.10 -4.19
CA TRP A 90 17.79 14.55 -4.06
C TRP A 90 18.56 15.13 -2.87
N MET A 91 18.53 14.48 -1.70
CA MET A 91 19.30 14.91 -0.52
C MET A 91 20.81 14.84 -0.78
N GLN A 92 21.30 13.81 -1.47
CA GLN A 92 22.72 13.70 -1.83
C GLN A 92 23.17 14.85 -2.74
N ARG A 93 22.36 15.21 -3.74
CA ARG A 93 22.67 16.30 -4.68
C ARG A 93 22.55 17.69 -4.05
N THR A 94 21.56 17.90 -3.17
CA THR A 94 21.17 19.26 -2.72
C THR A 94 21.49 19.54 -1.26
N GLN A 95 21.36 18.54 -0.38
CA GLN A 95 21.49 18.68 1.07
C GLN A 95 22.80 18.08 1.61
N LYS A 96 23.72 17.69 0.72
CA LYS A 96 25.02 17.09 1.08
C LYS A 96 24.89 15.81 1.92
N LEU A 97 23.81 15.04 1.70
CA LEU A 97 23.77 13.68 2.22
C LEU A 97 24.93 12.89 1.59
N TRP A 98 25.68 12.20 2.42
CA TRP A 98 26.81 11.38 1.99
C TRP A 98 26.33 10.13 1.22
N ASP A 99 27.27 9.40 0.63
CA ASP A 99 26.98 8.11 0.04
C ASP A 99 26.68 7.08 1.15
N LEU A 100 25.53 6.42 1.05
CA LEU A 100 25.08 5.43 2.01
C LEU A 100 25.71 4.05 1.73
N GLY A 101 26.25 3.81 0.53
CA GLY A 101 26.92 2.56 0.17
C GLY A 101 26.06 1.33 0.46
N GLU A 102 26.66 0.31 1.09
CA GLU A 102 25.99 -0.96 1.43
C GLU A 102 24.81 -0.81 2.42
N SER A 103 24.75 0.32 3.14
CA SER A 103 23.63 0.59 4.06
C SER A 103 22.36 1.03 3.35
N GLU A 104 22.46 1.56 2.12
CA GLU A 104 21.31 2.07 1.37
C GLU A 104 20.18 1.04 1.18
N PRO A 105 20.43 -0.19 0.68
CA PRO A 105 19.35 -1.17 0.51
C PRO A 105 18.66 -1.52 1.83
N ILE A 106 19.41 -1.58 2.94
CA ILE A 106 18.89 -1.91 4.28
C ILE A 106 17.97 -0.78 4.77
N ILE A 107 18.40 0.47 4.59
CA ILE A 107 17.62 1.66 4.94
C ILE A 107 16.34 1.71 4.09
N LEU A 108 16.45 1.47 2.78
CA LEU A 108 15.30 1.45 1.88
C LEU A 108 14.29 0.36 2.25
N ASP A 109 14.76 -0.84 2.62
CA ASP A 109 13.90 -1.94 3.06
C ASP A 109 13.11 -1.55 4.30
N TYR A 110 13.77 -0.96 5.30
CA TYR A 110 13.13 -0.45 6.50
C TYR A 110 12.11 0.66 6.17
N LEU A 111 12.50 1.65 5.36
CA LEU A 111 11.63 2.78 5.01
C LEU A 111 10.39 2.32 4.23
N VAL A 112 10.52 1.37 3.32
CA VAL A 112 9.38 0.83 2.58
C VAL A 112 8.50 -0.04 3.47
N LYS A 113 9.09 -0.88 4.32
CA LYS A 113 8.35 -1.77 5.24
C LYS A 113 7.44 -0.99 6.19
N TYR A 114 7.91 0.12 6.74
CA TYR A 114 7.19 0.86 7.77
C TYR A 114 6.55 2.18 7.28
N TYR A 115 7.11 2.78 6.23
CA TYR A 115 6.72 4.08 5.68
C TYR A 115 6.51 4.03 4.16
N GLY A 116 6.15 2.85 3.65
CA GLY A 116 5.70 2.63 2.28
C GLY A 116 4.34 3.27 1.97
N PRO A 117 3.84 3.18 0.73
CA PRO A 117 2.51 3.65 0.38
C PRO A 117 1.44 2.95 1.25
N ALA A 118 0.48 3.71 1.77
CA ALA A 118 -0.65 3.12 2.47
C ALA A 118 -1.47 2.27 1.49
N THR A 119 -2.02 1.15 1.95
CA THR A 119 -2.95 0.33 1.16
C THR A 119 -4.29 1.10 1.01
N GLY A 120 -4.39 1.92 -0.04
CA GLY A 120 -5.55 2.76 -0.38
C GLY A 120 -5.19 3.78 -1.46
N SER A 121 -6.20 4.36 -2.13
CA SER A 121 -6.06 5.40 -3.18
C SER A 121 -5.62 6.77 -2.62
N PHE A 122 -4.74 6.79 -1.62
CA PHE A 122 -4.29 8.01 -0.97
C PHE A 122 -3.12 8.60 -1.79
N ASP A 123 -3.42 9.60 -2.62
CA ASP A 123 -2.44 10.37 -3.41
C ASP A 123 -1.71 11.44 -2.58
N GLY A 124 -1.87 11.43 -1.25
CA GLY A 124 -1.38 12.46 -0.35
C GLY A 124 -2.29 13.68 -0.23
N ARG A 125 -3.39 13.75 -0.99
CA ARG A 125 -4.39 14.81 -0.87
C ARG A 125 -5.64 14.31 -0.17
N ARG A 126 -6.31 15.23 0.51
CA ARG A 126 -7.65 15.01 1.05
C ARG A 126 -8.61 14.85 -0.14
N GLU A 127 -9.47 13.83 -0.10
CA GLU A 127 -10.53 13.69 -1.08
C GLU A 127 -11.43 14.95 -1.12
N PRO A 128 -11.98 15.31 -2.29
CA PRO A 128 -12.93 16.40 -2.38
C PRO A 128 -14.08 16.22 -1.39
N LEU A 129 -14.46 17.31 -0.72
CA LEU A 129 -15.62 17.29 0.17
C LEU A 129 -16.87 16.94 -0.63
N GLN A 130 -17.52 15.85 -0.24
CA GLN A 130 -18.84 15.50 -0.77
C GLN A 130 -19.90 16.29 -0.01
N SER A 131 -20.91 16.81 -0.70
CA SER A 131 -22.08 17.51 -0.11
C SER A 131 -21.78 18.78 0.73
N ILE A 132 -21.04 19.74 0.17
CA ILE A 132 -20.81 21.03 0.85
C ILE A 132 -22.10 21.87 0.86
N LYS A 133 -22.61 22.20 2.06
CA LYS A 133 -23.69 23.18 2.26
C LYS A 133 -23.11 24.50 2.78
N TRP A 134 -22.91 25.46 1.89
CA TRP A 134 -22.46 26.81 2.24
C TRP A 134 -23.60 27.60 2.91
N TYR A 135 -23.30 28.37 3.96
CA TYR A 135 -24.23 29.34 4.54
C TYR A 135 -23.88 30.75 4.05
N LYS A 136 -24.89 31.60 3.88
CA LYS A 136 -24.70 32.98 3.43
C LYS A 136 -24.28 33.85 4.62
N LEU A 137 -23.10 34.45 4.55
CA LEU A 137 -22.68 35.44 5.53
C LEU A 137 -23.30 36.79 5.16
N GLU A 138 -23.99 37.41 6.10
CA GLU A 138 -24.51 38.77 5.93
C GLU A 138 -23.34 39.75 6.11
N SER A 139 -23.17 40.70 5.19
CA SER A 139 -22.11 41.70 5.30
C SER A 139 -22.48 42.72 6.38
N SER A 140 -21.81 42.72 7.53
CA SER A 140 -21.91 43.86 8.44
C SER A 140 -21.04 44.98 7.87
N ARG A 141 -21.67 46.09 7.48
CA ARG A 141 -20.99 47.33 7.08
C ARG A 141 -20.81 48.22 8.29
#